data_AF-A0A529Z6A1-F1
#
_entry.id   AF-A0A529Z6A1-F1
#
_cell.length_a   1.000
_cell.length_b   1.000
_cell.length_c   1.000
_cell.angle_alpha   90.00
_cell.angle_beta   90.00
_cell.angle_gamma   90.00
#
_symmetry.space_group_name_H-M   'P 1'
#
loop_
_entity.id
_entity.type
_entity.pdbx_description
1 polymer ?
#
loop_
_entity_poly.entity_id
_entity_poly.type
_entity_poly.pdbx_seq_one_letter_code
_entity_poly.pdbx_strand_id
1 'polypeptide(L)'
;GQGVAALWTGLDQWMIEAEGRAELDFAAELKQLAPGCSVTEQTDGWVAFEIVSRAGTGPIDALLSKLVNVDLADFGPGRATRTGLEHMSCFVIRRSEAHIAVLGARSSAGSLWHALETAAKRLEER
;
A
#
# COMPACT_ATOMS: atom_id res chain seq x y z
N GLY A 1 -9.95 -2.88 10.63
CA GLY A 1 -10.37 -4.24 11.05
C GLY A 1 -11.87 -4.50 10.92
N GLN A 2 -12.54 -3.91 9.92
CA GLN A 2 -13.94 -4.20 9.56
C GLN A 2 -14.11 -4.10 8.03
N GLY A 3 -13.10 -4.55 7.27
CA GLY A 3 -13.02 -4.31 5.82
C GLY A 3 -12.68 -2.86 5.43
N VAL A 4 -12.64 -1.92 6.37
CA VAL A 4 -12.21 -0.52 6.15
C VAL A 4 -10.86 -0.24 6.80
N ALA A 5 -9.99 0.49 6.09
CA ALA A 5 -8.71 1.00 6.56
C ALA A 5 -8.50 2.46 6.12
N ALA A 6 -7.85 3.26 6.98
CA ALA A 6 -7.44 4.63 6.66
C ALA A 6 -5.92 4.69 6.59
N LEU A 7 -5.39 5.14 5.46
CA LEU A 7 -3.97 5.22 5.15
C LEU A 7 -3.59 6.70 5.14
N TRP A 8 -2.66 7.09 6.01
CA TRP A 8 -2.14 8.45 6.00
C TRP A 8 -1.26 8.67 4.76
N THR A 9 -1.53 9.75 4.02
CA THR A 9 -0.79 10.08 2.79
C THR A 9 -0.15 11.47 2.83
N GLY A 10 -0.56 12.32 3.77
CA GLY A 10 -0.03 13.66 4.00
C GLY A 10 -0.77 14.38 5.11
N LEU A 11 -0.32 15.59 5.48
CA LEU A 11 -1.05 16.44 6.43
C LEU A 11 -2.45 16.71 5.89
N ASP A 12 -3.46 16.46 6.73
CA ASP A 12 -4.89 16.57 6.38
C ASP A 12 -5.32 15.72 5.17
N GLN A 13 -4.55 14.67 4.84
CA GLN A 13 -4.82 13.80 3.69
C GLN A 13 -4.71 12.32 4.05
N TRP A 14 -5.76 11.58 3.67
CA TRP A 14 -5.85 10.14 3.84
C TRP A 14 -6.41 9.49 2.58
N MET A 15 -6.02 8.24 2.36
CA MET A 15 -6.69 7.33 1.43
C MET A 15 -7.46 6.29 2.24
N ILE A 16 -8.71 6.04 1.89
CA ILE A 16 -9.58 5.11 2.60
C ILE A 16 -9.82 3.89 1.72
N GLU A 17 -9.45 2.71 2.21
CA GLU A 17 -9.75 1.43 1.56
C GLU A 17 -11.02 0.84 2.18
N ALA A 18 -11.90 0.27 1.36
CA ALA A 18 -13.05 -0.49 1.80
C ALA A 18 -13.26 -1.74 0.94
N GLU A 19 -12.98 -2.91 1.52
CA GLU A 19 -13.09 -4.20 0.86
C GLU A 19 -14.53 -4.48 0.41
N GLY A 20 -14.69 -4.90 -0.85
CA GLY A 20 -15.98 -5.28 -1.42
C GLY A 20 -16.96 -4.13 -1.66
N ARG A 21 -16.51 -2.86 -1.55
CA ARG A 21 -17.37 -1.67 -1.71
C ARG A 21 -17.14 -0.90 -3.00
N ALA A 22 -16.35 -1.42 -3.94
CA ALA A 22 -16.03 -0.75 -5.20
C ALA A 22 -17.26 -0.39 -6.04
N GLU A 23 -18.33 -1.20 -5.96
CA GLU A 23 -19.58 -0.98 -6.71
C GLU A 23 -20.61 -0.11 -5.95
N LEU A 24 -20.26 0.34 -4.73
CA LEU A 24 -21.11 1.19 -3.89
C LEU A 24 -20.64 2.64 -4.00
N ASP A 25 -21.54 3.59 -3.71
CA ASP A 25 -21.14 4.99 -3.54
C ASP A 25 -20.53 5.23 -2.15
N PHE A 26 -19.39 4.59 -1.92
CA PHE A 26 -18.68 4.67 -0.64
C PHE A 26 -18.14 6.09 -0.38
N ALA A 27 -17.85 6.85 -1.43
CA ALA A 27 -17.45 8.25 -1.32
C ALA A 27 -18.57 9.12 -0.71
N ALA A 28 -19.83 8.92 -1.12
CA ALA A 28 -20.96 9.60 -0.49
C ALA A 28 -21.16 9.20 0.97
N GLU A 29 -21.04 7.91 1.30
CA GLU A 29 -21.08 7.43 2.70
C GLU A 29 -20.00 8.13 3.56
N LEU A 30 -18.76 8.17 3.08
CA LEU A 30 -17.66 8.86 3.76
C LEU A 30 -17.92 10.36 3.91
N LYS A 31 -18.48 11.02 2.89
CA LYS A 31 -18.81 12.45 2.95
C LYS A 31 -19.85 12.76 4.03
N GLN A 32 -20.81 11.85 4.28
CA GLN A 32 -21.77 12.00 5.38
C GLN A 32 -21.10 11.86 6.75
N LEU A 33 -20.14 10.94 6.89
CA LEU A 33 -19.37 10.73 8.12
C LEU A 33 -18.36 11.84 8.39
N ALA A 34 -17.83 12.47 7.34
CA ALA A 34 -16.82 13.53 7.40
C ALA A 34 -17.26 14.77 6.60
N PRO A 35 -18.31 15.49 7.05
CA PRO A 35 -18.90 16.59 6.29
C PRO A 35 -17.92 17.75 6.04
N GLY A 36 -16.93 17.93 6.93
CA GLY A 36 -15.87 18.95 6.80
C GLY A 36 -14.74 18.60 5.83
N CYS A 37 -14.69 17.37 5.29
CA CYS A 37 -13.64 16.93 4.39
C CYS A 37 -14.08 16.98 2.93
N SER A 38 -13.14 17.21 2.02
CA SER A 38 -13.35 16.91 0.60
C SER A 38 -13.13 15.42 0.36
N VAL A 39 -14.10 14.73 -0.25
CA VAL A 39 -14.03 13.30 -0.54
C VAL A 39 -14.12 13.09 -2.04
N THR A 40 -13.22 12.29 -2.59
CA THR A 40 -13.15 11.96 -4.01
C THR A 40 -13.12 10.45 -4.19
N GLU A 41 -13.87 9.92 -5.16
CA GLU A 41 -13.73 8.52 -5.52
C GLU A 41 -12.40 8.30 -6.28
N GLN A 42 -11.65 7.26 -5.92
CA GLN A 42 -10.31 6.97 -6.45
C GLN A 42 -10.08 5.50 -6.83
N THR A 43 -11.09 4.61 -6.74
CA THR A 43 -10.91 3.15 -6.90
C THR A 43 -10.20 2.75 -8.21
N ASP A 44 -10.52 3.39 -9.33
CA ASP A 44 -9.91 3.08 -10.65
C ASP A 44 -8.53 3.74 -10.89
N GLY A 45 -8.05 4.54 -9.92
CA GLY A 45 -6.79 5.27 -10.03
C GLY A 45 -5.55 4.45 -9.64
N TRP A 46 -5.72 3.33 -8.95
CA TRP A 46 -4.65 2.64 -8.24
C TRP A 46 -4.62 1.14 -8.52
N VAL A 47 -3.44 0.53 -8.38
CA VAL A 47 -3.31 -0.92 -8.18
C VAL A 47 -2.73 -1.18 -6.80
N ALA A 48 -3.10 -2.31 -6.20
CA ALA A 48 -2.51 -2.81 -4.97
C ALA A 48 -1.93 -4.21 -5.21
N PHE A 49 -0.64 -4.38 -4.95
CA PHE A 49 -0.01 -5.70 -4.89
C PHE A 49 0.13 -6.15 -3.45
N GLU A 50 -0.62 -7.18 -3.07
CA GLU A 50 -0.52 -7.83 -1.76
C GLU A 50 0.61 -8.87 -1.78
N ILE A 51 1.55 -8.75 -0.85
CA ILE A 51 2.73 -9.63 -0.75
C ILE A 51 2.73 -10.27 0.63
N VAL A 52 2.59 -11.59 0.65
CA VAL A 52 2.50 -12.39 1.87
C VAL A 52 3.69 -13.35 1.94
N SER A 53 4.40 -13.33 3.05
CA SER A 53 5.44 -14.31 3.35
C SER A 53 4.86 -15.44 4.19
N ARG A 54 5.10 -16.69 3.76
CA ARG A 54 4.78 -17.89 4.54
C ARG A 54 5.91 -18.30 5.48
N ALA A 55 7.09 -17.70 5.35
CA ALA A 55 8.28 -18.00 6.16
C ALA A 55 8.50 -16.95 7.28
N GLY A 56 7.45 -16.21 7.65
CA GLY A 56 7.50 -15.16 8.67
C GLY A 56 7.96 -13.81 8.15
N THR A 57 8.38 -12.93 9.06
CA THR A 57 8.70 -11.52 8.82
C THR A 57 9.95 -11.30 7.97
N GLY A 58 10.98 -12.14 8.14
CA GLY A 58 12.31 -11.95 7.56
C GLY A 58 12.33 -11.67 6.05
N PRO A 59 11.62 -12.46 5.21
CA PRO A 59 11.54 -12.20 3.78
C PRO A 59 10.90 -10.86 3.42
N ILE A 60 9.89 -10.41 4.17
CA ILE A 60 9.27 -9.10 3.91
C ILE A 60 10.26 -7.99 4.27
N ASP A 61 10.97 -8.10 5.39
CA ASP A 61 11.95 -7.09 5.80
C ASP A 61 13.11 -7.02 4.80
N ALA A 62 13.58 -8.18 4.33
CA ALA A 62 14.57 -8.26 3.26
C ALA A 62 14.08 -7.60 1.96
N LEU A 63 12.82 -7.84 1.57
CA LEU A 63 12.20 -7.20 0.41
C LEU A 63 12.08 -5.69 0.57
N LEU A 64 11.53 -5.21 1.69
CA LEU A 64 11.38 -3.79 1.98
C LEU A 64 12.73 -3.07 1.96
N SER A 65 13.79 -3.68 2.49
CA SER A 65 15.15 -3.10 2.46
C SER A 65 15.70 -2.87 1.05
N LYS A 66 15.14 -3.54 0.04
CA LYS A 66 15.52 -3.39 -1.38
C LYS A 66 14.61 -2.46 -2.15
N LEU A 67 13.33 -2.45 -1.80
CA LEU A 67 12.33 -1.71 -2.53
C LEU A 67 12.26 -0.24 -2.14
N VAL A 68 12.53 0.07 -0.87
CA VAL A 68 12.17 1.37 -0.30
C VAL A 68 13.22 1.84 0.72
N ASN A 69 13.46 3.15 0.74
CA ASN A 69 14.21 3.80 1.83
C ASN A 69 13.29 3.98 3.04
N VAL A 70 12.89 2.87 3.66
CA VAL A 70 12.08 2.87 4.88
C VAL A 70 12.92 2.38 6.04
N ASP A 71 12.90 3.13 7.13
CA ASP A 71 13.46 2.64 8.40
C ASP A 71 12.55 1.53 8.95
N LEU A 72 12.99 0.29 8.78
CA LEU A 72 12.25 -0.89 9.21
C LEU A 72 12.04 -0.92 10.72
N ALA A 73 12.90 -0.26 11.51
CA ALA A 73 12.74 -0.21 12.96
C ALA A 73 11.48 0.56 13.39
N ASP A 74 11.03 1.54 12.59
CA ASP A 74 9.84 2.36 12.86
C ASP A 74 8.69 2.10 11.86
N PHE A 75 8.75 0.98 11.12
CA PHE A 75 7.76 0.60 10.12
C PHE A 75 7.07 -0.72 10.43
N GLY A 76 6.46 -0.79 11.63
CA GLY A 76 5.67 -1.94 12.08
C GLY A 76 4.25 -2.03 11.49
N PRO A 77 3.48 -3.07 11.87
CA PRO A 77 2.09 -3.26 11.44
C PRO A 77 1.19 -2.04 11.65
N GLY A 78 0.28 -1.79 10.70
CA GLY A 78 -0.66 -0.67 10.71
C GLY A 78 -0.06 0.64 10.17
N ARG A 79 1.20 0.64 9.74
CA ARG A 79 1.87 1.80 9.17
C ARG A 79 1.76 1.82 7.66
N ALA A 80 1.71 3.03 7.10
CA ALA A 80 1.81 3.27 5.68
C ALA A 80 2.80 4.42 5.44
N THR A 81 3.52 4.36 4.34
CA THR A 81 4.43 5.45 3.94
C THR A 81 4.41 5.63 2.44
N ARG A 82 4.46 6.89 2.01
CA ARG A 82 4.74 7.24 0.62
C ARG A 82 6.23 7.12 0.37
N THR A 83 6.62 6.50 -0.72
CA THR A 83 8.03 6.33 -1.08
C THR A 83 8.22 6.22 -2.59
N GLY A 84 9.47 6.33 -3.02
CA GLY A 84 9.87 6.08 -4.39
C GLY A 84 10.29 4.63 -4.56
N LEU A 85 9.86 4.02 -5.66
CA LEU A 85 10.35 2.73 -6.13
C LEU A 85 10.80 2.95 -7.58
N GLU A 86 12.11 2.94 -7.78
CA GLU A 86 12.75 3.45 -9.00
C GLU A 86 12.29 4.89 -9.32
N HIS A 87 11.63 5.11 -10.46
CA HIS A 87 11.11 6.41 -10.90
C HIS A 87 9.61 6.58 -10.56
N MET A 88 8.99 5.61 -9.88
CA MET A 88 7.56 5.59 -9.57
C MET A 88 7.31 6.03 -8.12
N SER A 89 6.29 6.84 -7.90
CA SER A 89 5.74 7.06 -6.55
C SER A 89 4.81 5.92 -6.19
N CYS A 90 4.98 5.35 -5.00
CA CYS A 90 4.10 4.33 -4.46
C CYS A 90 3.84 4.57 -2.96
N PHE A 91 2.87 3.84 -2.43
CA PHE A 91 2.68 3.67 -1.00
C PHE A 91 3.04 2.24 -0.63
N VAL A 92 3.74 2.08 0.48
CA VAL A 92 3.90 0.77 1.12
C VAL A 92 3.09 0.78 2.40
N ILE A 93 2.33 -0.29 2.61
CA ILE A 93 1.46 -0.50 3.76
C ILE A 93 1.89 -1.78 4.45
N ARG A 94 2.24 -1.72 5.73
CA ARG A 94 2.54 -2.90 6.55
C ARG A 94 1.26 -3.41 7.18
N ARG A 95 0.53 -4.30 6.49
CA ARG A 95 -0.74 -4.86 6.99
C ARG A 95 -0.52 -5.75 8.22
N SER A 96 0.56 -6.53 8.24
CA SER A 96 1.03 -7.31 9.39
C SER A 96 2.53 -7.57 9.29
N GLU A 97 3.11 -8.31 10.24
CA GLU A 97 4.53 -8.68 10.21
C GLU A 97 4.95 -9.43 8.93
N ALA A 98 4.08 -10.26 8.37
CA ALA A 98 4.40 -11.05 7.18
C ALA A 98 3.55 -10.66 5.96
N HIS A 99 2.94 -9.47 5.98
CA HIS A 99 2.01 -9.03 4.94
C HIS A 99 2.18 -7.53 4.68
N ILE A 100 2.53 -7.19 3.45
CA ILE A 100 2.54 -5.81 2.96
C ILE A 100 1.65 -5.65 1.74
N ALA A 101 1.20 -4.42 1.51
CA ALA A 101 0.66 -3.99 0.23
C ALA A 101 1.56 -2.91 -0.36
N VAL A 102 1.75 -2.97 -1.68
CA VAL A 102 2.40 -1.90 -2.45
C VAL A 102 1.37 -1.31 -3.41
N LEU A 103 1.03 -0.03 -3.19
CA LEU A 103 0.05 0.69 -3.98
C LEU A 103 0.73 1.67 -4.93
N GLY A 104 0.36 1.65 -6.20
CA GLY A 104 0.86 2.58 -7.20
C GLY A 104 -0.24 3.01 -8.16
N ALA A 105 0.04 4.06 -8.95
CA ALA A 105 -0.89 4.50 -9.98
C ALA A 105 -1.20 3.36 -10.96
N ARG A 106 -2.47 3.24 -11.39
CA ARG A 106 -2.93 2.18 -12.31
C ARG A 106 -2.09 2.11 -13.59
N SER A 107 -1.69 3.27 -14.11
CA SER A 107 -0.85 3.39 -15.31
C SER A 107 0.56 2.81 -15.15
N SER A 108 1.06 2.65 -13.93
CA SER A 108 2.39 2.11 -13.63
C SER A 108 2.37 0.63 -13.21
N ALA A 109 1.22 -0.04 -13.28
CA ALA A 109 1.04 -1.40 -12.77
C ALA A 109 2.09 -2.40 -13.28
N GLY A 110 2.35 -2.41 -14.58
CA GLY A 110 3.32 -3.34 -15.19
C GLY A 110 4.75 -3.09 -14.72
N SER A 111 5.17 -1.82 -14.69
CA SER A 111 6.50 -1.42 -14.21
C SER A 111 6.67 -1.73 -12.72
N LEU A 112 5.65 -1.44 -11.91
CA LEU A 112 5.67 -1.72 -10.48
C LEU A 112 5.76 -3.23 -10.21
N TRP A 113 4.95 -4.04 -10.90
CA TRP A 113 5.03 -5.50 -10.81
C TRP A 113 6.42 -6.03 -11.18
N HIS A 114 6.98 -5.57 -12.29
CA HIS A 114 8.30 -6.00 -12.75
C HIS A 114 9.39 -5.71 -11.72
N ALA A 115 9.38 -4.53 -11.10
CA ALA A 115 10.36 -4.15 -10.10
C ALA A 115 10.20 -4.97 -8.80
N LEU A 116 8.97 -5.22 -8.36
CA LEU A 116 8.68 -6.10 -7.21
C LEU A 116 9.15 -7.54 -7.46
N GLU A 117 8.82 -8.10 -8.62
CA GLU A 117 9.22 -9.45 -9.02
C GLU A 117 10.75 -9.59 -9.08
N THR A 118 11.42 -8.61 -9.69
CA THR A 118 12.89 -8.58 -9.80
C THR A 118 13.56 -8.52 -8.44
N ALA A 119 13.03 -7.72 -7.51
CA ALA A 119 13.55 -7.63 -6.15
C ALA A 119 13.37 -8.96 -5.40
N ALA A 120 12.21 -9.60 -5.53
CA ALA A 120 11.93 -10.89 -4.91
C ALA A 120 12.88 -12.00 -5.44
N LYS A 121 13.05 -12.11 -6.76
CA LYS A 121 13.96 -13.10 -7.38
C LYS A 121 15.40 -12.98 -6.87
N ARG A 122 15.91 -11.75 -6.75
CA ARG A 122 17.27 -11.48 -6.23
C ARG A 122 17.46 -11.91 -4.76
N LEU A 123 16.39 -12.03 -3.99
CA LEU A 123 16.45 -12.52 -2.62
C LEU A 123 16.48 -14.05 -2.54
N GLU A 124 15.91 -14.74 -3.51
CA GLU A 124 15.95 -16.21 -3.59
C GLU A 124 17.31 -16.75 -4.06
N GLU A 125 18.05 -15.97 -4.85
CA GLU A 125 19.38 -16.33 -5.36
C GLU A 125 20.50 -16.23 -4.30
N ARG A 126 20.18 -15.85 -3.05
CA ARG A 126 21.12 -15.65 -1.95
C ARG A 126 20.99 -16.72 -0.87
#